data_AF-A0A6A2YXP7-F1
#
_entry.id   AF-A0A6A2YXP7-F1
#
_cell.length_a   1.000
_cell.length_b   1.000
_cell.length_c   1.000
_cell.angle_alpha   90.00
_cell.angle_beta   90.00
_cell.angle_gamma   90.00
#
_symmetry.space_group_name_H-M   'P 1'
#
loop_
_entity.id
_entity.type
_entity.pdbx_description
1 polymer ?
#
loop_
_entity_poly.entity_id
_entity_poly.type
_entity_poly.pdbx_seq_one_letter_code
_entity_poly.pdbx_strand_id
1 'polypeptide(L)'
;MTIIHDNEVTGLQVKTKDGDWISVEPSGSTFLVMAGDAFLACSNGRIHSPIHRVIATEAEKEKYSLAFFSFSGEIIQTPKELVDEAYSLLLKPFHNMDLLRLFSLDDVQKYIDFISQAKCRA
;
A
#
# COMPACT_ATOMS: atom_id res chain seq x y z
N MET A 1 3.46 1.90 -6.48
CA MET A 1 2.04 2.25 -6.74
C MET A 1 1.37 1.06 -7.37
N THR A 2 0.11 0.81 -7.06
CA THR A 2 -0.66 -0.28 -7.66
C THR A 2 -1.86 0.29 -8.41
N ILE A 3 -2.09 -0.19 -9.64
CA ILE A 3 -3.29 0.11 -10.44
C ILE A 3 -3.99 -1.21 -10.71
N ILE A 4 -5.28 -1.31 -10.40
CA ILE A 4 -6.08 -2.53 -10.58
C ILE A 4 -7.26 -2.23 -11.48
N HIS A 5 -7.51 -3.15 -12.43
CA HIS A 5 -8.73 -3.24 -13.23
C HIS A 5 -9.30 -4.66 -13.09
N ASP A 6 -10.61 -4.82 -13.19
CA ASP A 6 -11.27 -6.11 -13.05
C ASP A 6 -12.40 -6.34 -14.06
N ASN A 7 -12.89 -7.58 -14.10
CA ASN A 7 -13.94 -8.05 -15.02
C ASN A 7 -15.38 -7.78 -14.53
N GLU A 8 -15.54 -6.74 -13.72
CA GLU A 8 -16.80 -6.27 -13.16
C GLU A 8 -17.47 -7.22 -12.15
N VAL A 9 -16.66 -8.00 -11.44
CA VAL A 9 -17.13 -8.91 -10.37
C VAL A 9 -16.70 -8.36 -9.02
N THR A 10 -17.64 -8.23 -8.08
CA THR A 10 -17.40 -7.73 -6.72
C THR A 10 -16.47 -8.64 -5.92
N GLY A 11 -15.88 -8.12 -4.84
CA GLY A 11 -15.14 -8.92 -3.87
C GLY A 11 -13.88 -8.26 -3.33
N LEU A 12 -13.39 -7.20 -3.98
CA LEU A 12 -12.29 -6.40 -3.44
C LEU A 12 -12.81 -5.53 -2.29
N GLN A 13 -12.12 -5.59 -1.15
CA GLN A 13 -12.40 -4.76 0.01
C GLN A 13 -11.14 -4.05 0.49
N VAL A 14 -11.32 -2.81 0.94
CA VAL A 14 -10.27 -1.98 1.55
C VAL A 14 -10.64 -1.71 3.00
N LYS A 15 -9.66 -1.78 3.90
CA LYS A 15 -9.86 -1.45 5.31
C LYS A 15 -9.68 0.04 5.54
N THR A 16 -10.65 0.68 6.17
CA THR A 16 -10.57 2.09 6.58
C THR A 16 -9.60 2.25 7.76
N LYS A 17 -9.23 3.49 8.06
CA LYS A 17 -8.39 3.80 9.23
C LYS A 17 -9.05 3.40 10.55
N ASP A 18 -10.37 3.50 10.62
CA ASP A 18 -11.18 3.13 11.79
C ASP A 18 -11.37 1.62 11.92
N GLY A 19 -10.93 0.86 10.91
CA GLY A 19 -10.86 -0.59 10.94
C GLY A 19 -12.01 -1.31 10.22
N ASP A 20 -12.96 -0.56 9.67
CA ASP A 20 -14.08 -1.08 8.89
C ASP A 20 -13.63 -1.55 7.50
N TRP A 21 -14.37 -2.49 6.92
CA TRP A 21 -14.14 -2.94 5.55
C TRP A 21 -15.15 -2.29 4.61
N ILE A 22 -14.65 -1.60 3.58
CA ILE A 22 -15.46 -1.04 2.50
C ILE A 22 -15.27 -1.87 1.23
N SER A 23 -16.38 -2.19 0.56
CA SER A 23 -16.36 -2.85 -0.75
C SER A 23 -16.02 -1.85 -1.84
N VAL A 24 -15.15 -2.25 -2.77
CA VAL A 24 -14.88 -1.49 -3.98
C VAL A 24 -15.89 -1.94 -5.03
N GLU A 25 -16.74 -1.00 -5.47
CA GLU A 25 -17.69 -1.26 -6.55
C GLU A 25 -16.94 -1.38 -7.88
N PRO A 26 -17.06 -2.50 -8.58
CA PRO A 26 -16.44 -2.66 -9.88
C PRO A 26 -17.08 -1.75 -10.92
N SER A 27 -16.29 -1.25 -11.86
CA SER A 27 -16.80 -0.56 -13.04
C SER A 27 -15.84 -0.73 -14.21
N GLY A 28 -16.36 -1.16 -15.37
CA GLY A 28 -15.57 -1.42 -16.56
C GLY A 28 -14.78 -0.22 -17.10
N SER A 29 -15.15 1.01 -16.71
CA SER A 29 -14.49 2.25 -17.13
C SER A 29 -13.58 2.88 -16.07
N THR A 30 -13.33 2.20 -14.95
CA THR A 30 -12.55 2.74 -13.83
C THR A 30 -11.34 1.88 -13.48
N PHE A 31 -10.34 2.53 -12.88
CA PHE A 31 -9.19 1.86 -12.30
C PHE A 31 -9.09 2.20 -10.82
N LEU A 32 -8.84 1.20 -9.98
CA LEU A 32 -8.48 1.43 -8.58
C LEU A 32 -6.98 1.75 -8.50
N VAL A 33 -6.63 2.86 -7.86
CA VAL A 33 -5.24 3.24 -7.60
C VAL A 33 -4.97 3.16 -6.10
N MET A 34 -3.93 2.42 -5.71
CA MET A 34 -3.50 2.29 -4.32
C MET A 34 -2.03 2.69 -4.16
N ALA A 35 -1.76 3.38 -3.05
CA ALA A 35 -0.40 3.59 -2.57
C ALA A 35 0.20 2.25 -2.15
N GLY A 36 1.48 2.04 -2.45
CA GLY A 36 2.28 0.97 -1.83
C GLY A 36 3.11 1.49 -0.66
N ASP A 37 3.77 0.62 0.08
CA ASP A 37 4.47 1.00 1.32
C ASP A 37 5.62 2.00 1.12
N ALA A 38 6.22 2.06 -0.07
CA ALA A 38 7.21 3.09 -0.40
C ALA A 38 6.65 4.53 -0.27
N PHE A 39 5.33 4.71 -0.41
CA PHE A 39 4.69 6.02 -0.21
C PHE A 39 4.76 6.48 1.24
N LEU A 40 4.82 5.56 2.21
CA LEU A 40 4.98 5.92 3.62
C LEU A 40 6.27 6.71 3.82
N ALA A 41 7.35 6.29 3.16
CA ALA A 41 8.63 6.97 3.23
C ALA A 41 8.66 8.29 2.45
N CYS A 42 8.24 8.29 1.18
CA CYS A 42 8.33 9.50 0.36
C CYS A 42 7.34 10.60 0.81
N SER A 43 6.28 10.26 1.54
CA SER A 43 5.32 11.22 2.10
C SER A 43 5.60 11.63 3.55
N ASN A 44 6.68 11.14 4.16
CA ASN A 44 7.00 11.28 5.58
C ASN A 44 5.85 10.83 6.50
N GLY A 45 5.28 9.66 6.25
CA GLY A 45 4.22 9.07 7.08
C GLY A 45 2.80 9.52 6.74
N ARG A 46 2.59 10.40 5.75
CA ARG A 46 1.27 10.97 5.45
C ARG A 46 0.37 10.07 4.60
N ILE A 47 0.97 9.25 3.72
CA ILE A 47 0.27 8.33 2.84
C ILE A 47 0.60 6.90 3.27
N HIS A 48 -0.44 6.15 3.64
CA HIS A 48 -0.32 4.74 4.03
C HIS A 48 -0.79 3.84 2.89
N SER A 49 -0.13 2.69 2.75
CA SER A 49 -0.65 1.59 1.95
C SER A 49 -1.93 1.06 2.59
N PRO A 50 -3.06 1.00 1.86
CA PRO A 50 -4.30 0.48 2.40
C PRO A 50 -4.21 -1.04 2.60
N ILE A 51 -4.63 -1.52 3.76
CA ILE A 51 -4.89 -2.96 3.95
C ILE A 51 -6.08 -3.31 3.07
N HIS A 52 -5.95 -4.34 2.25
CA HIS A 52 -6.99 -4.77 1.32
C HIS A 52 -7.05 -6.29 1.28
N ARG A 53 -8.20 -6.82 0.84
CA ARG A 53 -8.43 -8.25 0.66
C ARG A 53 -9.38 -8.50 -0.48
N VAL A 54 -9.35 -9.71 -1.04
CA VAL A 54 -10.40 -10.21 -1.91
C VAL A 54 -11.18 -11.27 -1.15
N ILE A 55 -12.50 -11.11 -1.06
CA ILE A 55 -13.40 -12.11 -0.50
C ILE A 55 -14.08 -12.87 -1.63
N ALA A 56 -14.33 -14.16 -1.39
CA ALA A 56 -15.27 -14.90 -2.22
C ALA A 56 -16.66 -14.29 -2.04
N THR A 57 -17.39 -14.11 -3.15
CA THR A 57 -18.77 -13.63 -3.13
C THR A 57 -19.68 -14.74 -3.62
N GLU A 58 -20.98 -14.65 -3.34
CA GLU A 58 -21.99 -15.57 -3.90
C GLU A 58 -22.27 -15.30 -5.39
N ALA A 59 -21.45 -14.47 -6.06
CA ALA A 59 -21.59 -14.21 -7.48
C ALA A 59 -21.35 -15.52 -8.26
N GLU A 60 -22.26 -15.84 -9.19
CA GLU A 60 -22.14 -17.00 -10.10
C GLU A 60 -21.03 -16.84 -11.15
N LYS A 61 -20.14 -15.85 -11.00
CA LYS A 61 -19.12 -15.48 -11.97
C LYS A 61 -17.74 -15.41 -11.33
N GLU A 62 -16.75 -15.98 -12.02
CA GLU A 62 -15.35 -15.91 -11.64
C GLU A 62 -14.84 -14.45 -11.68
N LYS A 63 -14.13 -14.02 -10.62
CA LYS A 63 -13.47 -12.73 -10.57
C LYS A 63 -12.07 -12.83 -11.18
N TYR A 64 -11.80 -11.97 -12.16
CA TYR A 64 -10.49 -11.76 -12.74
C TYR A 64 -10.04 -10.32 -12.47
N SER A 65 -8.74 -10.12 -12.24
CA SER A 65 -8.17 -8.78 -12.04
C SER A 65 -6.80 -8.71 -12.67
N LEU A 66 -6.50 -7.56 -13.28
CA LEU A 66 -5.16 -7.20 -13.74
C LEU A 66 -4.61 -6.15 -12.80
N ALA A 67 -3.44 -6.41 -12.23
CA ALA A 67 -2.75 -5.48 -11.35
C ALA A 67 -1.41 -5.06 -11.96
N PHE A 68 -1.20 -3.76 -12.06
CA PHE A 68 0.09 -3.16 -12.41
C PHE A 68 0.77 -2.64 -11.15
N PHE A 69 1.98 -3.11 -10.89
CA PHE A 69 2.79 -2.68 -9.75
C PHE A 69 4.01 -1.89 -10.25
N SER A 70 4.15 -0.66 -9.76
CA SER A 70 5.29 0.21 -10.02
C SER A 70 6.20 0.32 -8.81
N PHE A 71 7.49 0.10 -9.05
CA PHE A 71 8.59 0.25 -8.12
C PHE A 71 9.58 1.28 -8.67
N SER A 72 10.33 1.91 -7.76
CA SER A 72 11.39 2.86 -8.12
C SER A 72 12.71 2.11 -8.19
N GLY A 73 13.49 2.34 -9.24
CA GLY A 73 14.91 1.94 -9.29
C GLY A 73 15.81 2.81 -8.43
N GLU A 74 15.33 4.00 -8.04
CA GLU A 74 16.06 4.97 -7.24
C GLU A 74 15.92 4.74 -5.73
N ILE A 75 16.78 5.42 -4.97
CA ILE A 75 16.66 5.51 -3.52
C ILE A 75 15.37 6.26 -3.17
N ILE A 76 14.52 5.62 -2.36
CA ILE A 76 13.36 6.25 -1.76
C ILE A 76 13.83 7.13 -0.61
N GLN A 77 13.47 8.40 -0.65
CA GLN A 77 13.77 9.39 0.39
C GLN A 77 12.62 10.38 0.52
N THR A 78 12.49 10.94 1.71
CA THR A 78 11.52 12.00 2.00
C THR A 78 11.99 13.33 1.40
N PRO A 79 11.16 14.02 0.58
CA PRO A 79 11.43 15.40 0.15
C PRO A 79 11.62 16.33 1.34
N LYS A 80 12.56 17.28 1.24
CA LYS A 80 12.92 18.16 2.36
C LYS A 80 11.75 19.05 2.79
N GLU A 81 10.86 19.37 1.86
CA GLU A 81 9.65 20.16 2.05
C GLU A 81 8.62 19.46 2.96
N LEU A 82 8.75 18.14 3.15
CA LEU A 82 7.87 17.34 4.00
C LEU A 82 8.44 17.09 5.40
N VAL A 83 9.60 17.69 5.71
CA VAL A 83 10.29 17.62 6.99
C VAL A 83 10.35 19.01 7.61
N ASP A 84 9.74 19.18 8.77
CA ASP A 84 9.65 20.45 9.49
C ASP A 84 9.63 20.22 11.02
N GLU A 85 9.43 21.28 11.79
CA GLU A 85 9.39 21.19 13.27
C GLU A 85 8.25 20.30 13.79
N ALA A 86 7.11 20.24 13.08
CA ALA A 86 5.99 19.39 13.44
C ALA A 86 6.17 17.95 12.92
N TYR A 87 6.91 17.75 11.83
CA TYR A 87 7.12 16.46 11.18
C TYR A 87 8.62 16.14 11.02
N SER A 88 9.20 15.54 12.05
CA SER A 88 10.56 14.98 11.97
C SER A 88 10.66 13.89 10.89
N LEU A 89 11.87 13.69 10.35
CA LEU A 89 12.13 12.62 9.38
C LEU A 89 11.79 11.24 9.97
N LEU A 90 10.89 10.52 9.32
CA LEU A 90 10.38 9.23 9.80
C LEU A 90 11.30 8.06 9.44
N LEU A 91 11.75 7.99 8.17
CA LEU A 91 12.54 6.89 7.65
C LEU A 91 13.82 7.42 7.00
N LYS A 92 14.93 6.70 7.20
CA LYS A 92 16.17 6.95 6.48
C LYS A 92 16.02 6.55 5.01
N PRO A 93 16.79 7.13 4.08
CA PRO A 93 16.77 6.71 2.68
C PRO A 93 17.09 5.21 2.49
N PHE A 94 16.39 4.55 1.57
CA PHE A 94 16.57 3.11 1.27
C PHE A 94 16.25 2.77 -0.19
N HIS A 95 16.72 1.62 -0.70
CA HIS A 95 16.32 1.14 -2.03
C HIS A 95 14.93 0.50 -1.97
N ASN A 96 14.03 0.88 -2.89
CA ASN A 96 12.67 0.34 -2.91
C ASN A 96 12.63 -1.20 -2.99
N MET A 97 13.57 -1.79 -3.75
CA MET A 97 13.66 -3.24 -3.87
C MET A 97 14.02 -3.97 -2.56
N ASP A 98 14.70 -3.30 -1.63
CA ASP A 98 15.00 -3.91 -0.32
C ASP A 98 13.73 -4.06 0.53
N LEU A 99 12.75 -3.18 0.35
CA LEU A 99 11.44 -3.32 1.00
C LEU A 99 10.75 -4.61 0.53
N LEU A 100 10.78 -4.92 -0.77
CA LEU A 100 10.25 -6.17 -1.32
C LEU A 100 11.00 -7.40 -0.79
N ARG A 101 12.31 -7.29 -0.59
CA ARG A 101 13.12 -8.40 -0.03
C ARG A 101 12.71 -8.76 1.39
N LEU A 102 12.27 -7.78 2.19
CA LEU A 102 11.74 -8.05 3.54
C LEU A 102 10.47 -8.89 3.50
N PHE A 103 9.65 -8.79 2.45
CA PHE A 103 8.47 -9.64 2.25
C PHE A 103 8.80 -11.01 1.66
N SER A 104 9.85 -11.10 0.83
CA SER A 104 10.21 -12.35 0.15
C SER A 104 11.06 -13.30 1.00
N LEU A 105 11.65 -12.79 2.08
CA LEU A 105 12.28 -13.60 3.11
C LEU A 105 11.20 -13.96 4.14
N ASP A 106 11.27 -15.15 4.76
CA ASP A 106 10.38 -15.60 5.86
C ASP A 106 10.44 -14.71 7.13
N ASP A 107 10.95 -13.50 7.00
CA ASP A 107 11.18 -12.51 8.05
C ASP A 107 10.03 -11.49 8.08
N VAL A 108 8.80 -11.99 8.01
CA VAL A 108 7.56 -11.21 8.19
C VAL A 108 7.62 -10.37 9.45
N GLN A 109 8.32 -10.85 10.49
CA GLN A 109 8.56 -10.08 11.71
C GLN A 109 9.39 -8.81 11.46
N LYS A 110 10.47 -8.87 10.67
CA LYS A 110 11.23 -7.66 10.30
C LYS A 110 10.41 -6.67 9.49
N TYR A 111 9.54 -7.17 8.62
CA TYR A 111 8.61 -6.31 7.89
C TYR A 111 7.60 -5.64 8.85
N ILE A 112 7.01 -6.39 9.78
CA ILE A 112 6.11 -5.86 10.80
C ILE A 112 6.84 -4.83 11.67
N ASP A 113 8.07 -5.10 12.09
CA ASP A 113 8.88 -4.18 12.89
C ASP A 113 9.19 -2.89 12.12
N PHE A 114 9.55 -3.00 10.84
CA PHE A 114 9.78 -1.85 9.95
C PHE A 114 8.54 -0.95 9.86
N ILE A 115 7.37 -1.53 9.63
CA ILE A 115 6.10 -0.78 9.59
C ILE A 115 5.72 -0.23 10.97
N SER A 116 5.99 -0.97 12.05
CA SER A 116 5.62 -0.57 13.42
C SER A 116 6.48 0.59 13.94
N GLN A 117 7.78 0.60 13.65
CA GLN A 117 8.67 1.73 13.96
C GLN A 117 8.24 3.01 13.23
N ALA A 118 7.66 2.88 12.03
CA ALA A 118 7.08 4.00 11.30
C ALA A 118 5.73 4.48 11.86
N LYS A 119 5.02 3.67 12.66
CA LYS A 119 3.72 4.02 13.27
C LYS A 119 3.82 4.70 14.63
N CYS A 120 4.87 4.46 15.42
CA CYS A 120 4.98 4.97 16.81
C CYS A 120 5.28 6.48 16.96
N ARG A 121 5.10 7.30 15.92
CA ARG A 121 5.30 8.76 15.99
C ARG A 121 4.08 9.60 15.53
N ALA A 122 2.92 8.96 15.36
CA ALA A 122 1.65 9.65 15.08
C ALA A 122 0.86 9.90 16.37
#